data_AF-A0AAW8JJ43-F1
#
_entry.id   AF-A0AAW8JJ43-F1
#
_cell.length_a   1.000
_cell.length_b   1.000
_cell.length_c   1.000
_cell.angle_alpha   90.00
_cell.angle_beta   90.00
_cell.angle_gamma   90.00
#
_symmetry.space_group_name_H-M   'P 1'
#
loop_
_entity.id
_entity.type
_entity.pdbx_description
1 polymer ?
#
loop_
_entity_poly.entity_id
_entity_poly.type
_entity_poly.pdbx_seq_one_letter_code
_entity_poly.pdbx_strand_id
1 'polypeptide(L)'
;MKKNRFMLAILASSIISLTGCGGGGNSDSTSLVKDNDETQNTEINGNQTEGESEVDQNVNVGNGESTPEGSGSDNGALTGNTDNSGGNGSLPDVETGMKPEVSQPDVNQNLGQTTESNLTSLQKQMMVKVFDVNNILLKNVSVKILKNTVASANEGLKKYFVDSSSLPEASAFNYQTEWIADQSGKIEIEPLVAGQYFALIKMNQKTVITAISIASNDYLEGISLHPNVSCTDLSCSDVDGINALIGQFTGKVVSDNLPVANAQVSLAAGPKTNGAYVTAITDANGYFSLPINVATKLASVVENSTLKILAAGYETQELVVNVNASGSYANTFNLSKAYTASPTVLWHENFEADSKTRDSWLTYSTNAQVSWNRLDGPYSIINNAAGLLSFVATNDLSQGNISAPLEGNTSYWFGDAVTGNYGSAATKSSFGELESPSIDLSQYSKPLSLSFKTWWEIESVNPNQKGFDIMDVLISKDGGKTYFVLTRLNPLSDPQSSLALDHVPYTNAGYYLAPILTQQEPISLDEYVGQKDVRIKFRFNSVDQHYNYFRGWMLDDIKIEQTAGTFPLFEDYLKVQTDNSVFSAVSLAKSVLQVTLGDERWDSVPSR
;
A
#
# COMPACT_ATOMS: atom_id res chain seq x y z
N MET A 1 -55.13 36.96 32.26
CA MET A 1 -55.76 38.02 31.42
C MET A 1 -55.40 37.77 29.96
N LYS A 2 -56.40 37.84 29.05
CA LYS A 2 -56.37 37.70 27.56
C LYS A 2 -55.83 36.34 27.01
N LYS A 3 -56.70 35.34 26.79
CA LYS A 3 -57.55 35.00 25.60
C LYS A 3 -56.72 34.51 24.39
N ASN A 4 -56.66 33.21 24.03
CA ASN A 4 -57.63 32.19 23.54
C ASN A 4 -57.89 32.16 22.01
N ARG A 5 -57.92 30.90 21.48
CA ARG A 5 -58.54 30.34 20.24
C ARG A 5 -57.63 30.15 19.01
N PHE A 6 -57.78 29.11 18.16
CA PHE A 6 -58.38 27.75 18.14
C PHE A 6 -58.03 27.14 16.75
N MET A 7 -57.94 25.81 16.63
CA MET A 7 -57.90 25.06 15.36
C MET A 7 -59.17 25.22 14.50
N LEU A 8 -59.09 25.00 13.17
CA LEU A 8 -60.06 24.18 12.43
C LEU A 8 -59.52 23.65 11.08
N ALA A 9 -59.91 22.41 10.76
CA ALA A 9 -59.59 21.59 9.59
C ALA A 9 -60.54 21.82 8.39
N ILE A 10 -60.29 21.17 7.23
CA ILE A 10 -61.24 20.36 6.44
C ILE A 10 -60.54 19.64 5.26
N LEU A 11 -60.97 18.38 5.01
CA LEU A 11 -60.66 17.45 3.93
C LEU A 11 -61.18 17.87 2.53
N ALA A 12 -60.60 17.32 1.45
CA ALA A 12 -61.35 16.56 0.43
C ALA A 12 -60.45 15.86 -0.61
N SER A 13 -60.79 14.60 -0.87
CA SER A 13 -60.28 13.69 -1.90
C SER A 13 -60.56 14.15 -3.34
N SER A 14 -59.83 13.61 -4.33
CA SER A 14 -60.39 13.08 -5.58
C SER A 14 -59.38 12.22 -6.35
N ILE A 15 -59.88 11.05 -6.78
CA ILE A 15 -59.33 10.01 -7.68
C ILE A 15 -59.69 10.39 -9.13
N ILE A 16 -59.16 9.64 -10.13
CA ILE A 16 -59.53 9.53 -11.58
C ILE A 16 -58.53 10.31 -12.47
N SER A 17 -57.90 9.78 -13.54
CA SER A 17 -57.93 8.50 -14.26
C SER A 17 -56.71 8.39 -15.19
N LEU A 18 -56.22 7.16 -15.38
CA LEU A 18 -55.43 6.72 -16.53
C LEU A 18 -56.36 6.33 -17.68
N THR A 19 -56.10 6.86 -18.88
CA THR A 19 -56.30 6.30 -20.24
C THR A 19 -55.82 7.40 -21.22
N GLY A 20 -55.10 7.16 -22.31
CA GLY A 20 -54.58 5.95 -22.93
C GLY A 20 -53.94 6.31 -24.28
N CYS A 21 -53.47 5.26 -24.95
CA CYS A 21 -53.29 5.11 -26.40
C CYS A 21 -52.21 5.90 -27.17
N GLY A 22 -51.36 5.09 -27.81
CA GLY A 22 -50.96 5.23 -29.22
C GLY A 22 -49.75 6.13 -29.44
N GLY A 23 -48.66 5.72 -30.07
CA GLY A 23 -48.49 4.63 -31.02
C GLY A 23 -47.82 5.19 -32.27
N GLY A 24 -46.72 4.56 -32.67
CA GLY A 24 -46.31 4.48 -34.07
C GLY A 24 -45.35 5.55 -34.59
N GLY A 25 -44.27 5.06 -35.20
CA GLY A 25 -44.00 5.40 -36.59
C GLY A 25 -42.83 6.32 -36.87
N ASN A 26 -41.64 5.71 -36.96
CA ASN A 26 -40.80 5.55 -38.16
C ASN A 26 -40.49 6.76 -39.07
N SER A 27 -39.35 6.61 -39.76
CA SER A 27 -38.86 7.36 -40.94
C SER A 27 -38.28 8.75 -40.69
N ASP A 28 -37.36 9.28 -41.48
CA ASP A 28 -36.23 8.76 -42.28
C ASP A 28 -35.53 10.04 -42.77
N SER A 29 -34.29 9.89 -43.24
CA SER A 29 -33.73 10.68 -44.33
C SER A 29 -33.36 12.18 -44.17
N THR A 30 -32.05 12.39 -44.29
CA THR A 30 -31.37 13.25 -45.29
C THR A 30 -31.39 14.78 -45.21
N SER A 31 -30.15 15.28 -45.05
CA SER A 31 -29.43 16.24 -45.91
C SER A 31 -29.93 17.68 -46.04
N LEU A 32 -28.96 18.61 -45.96
CA LEU A 32 -28.66 19.74 -46.86
C LEU A 32 -27.90 20.80 -46.00
N VAL A 33 -26.60 21.04 -46.23
CA VAL A 33 -25.98 21.87 -47.29
C VAL A 33 -25.68 23.29 -46.77
N LYS A 34 -24.37 23.64 -46.81
CA LYS A 34 -23.78 24.97 -47.11
C LYS A 34 -24.09 26.13 -46.14
N ASP A 35 -23.27 27.16 -45.93
CA ASP A 35 -22.13 27.77 -46.62
C ASP A 35 -21.35 28.63 -45.60
N ASN A 36 -20.04 28.74 -45.82
CA ASN A 36 -19.21 29.95 -45.83
C ASN A 36 -19.00 30.89 -44.62
N ASP A 37 -17.70 31.16 -44.48
CA ASP A 37 -17.02 32.47 -44.53
C ASP A 37 -16.45 33.14 -43.28
N GLU A 38 -15.18 33.54 -43.50
CA GLU A 38 -14.43 34.72 -43.02
C GLU A 38 -14.08 34.80 -41.53
N THR A 39 -12.82 34.52 -41.15
CA THR A 39 -11.67 35.46 -41.08
C THR A 39 -11.93 36.70 -40.22
N GLN A 40 -11.12 36.90 -39.16
CA GLN A 40 -10.39 38.14 -38.90
C GLN A 40 -9.21 37.92 -37.94
N ASN A 41 -8.06 38.43 -38.38
CA ASN A 41 -6.82 38.67 -37.66
C ASN A 41 -7.00 39.63 -36.47
N THR A 42 -6.10 39.54 -35.49
CA THR A 42 -5.57 40.76 -34.84
C THR A 42 -4.14 40.52 -34.36
N GLU A 43 -3.20 41.14 -35.07
CA GLU A 43 -1.84 41.43 -34.61
C GLU A 43 -1.88 42.62 -33.63
N ILE A 44 -1.04 42.62 -32.60
CA ILE A 44 -0.57 43.84 -31.93
C ILE A 44 0.96 43.76 -31.79
N ASN A 45 1.61 44.79 -32.35
CA ASN A 45 3.04 45.06 -32.31
C ASN A 45 3.47 45.72 -30.98
N GLY A 46 4.67 45.33 -30.51
CA GLY A 46 5.82 46.24 -30.34
C GLY A 46 5.97 47.03 -29.03
N ASN A 47 7.09 46.79 -28.31
CA ASN A 47 8.10 47.84 -28.11
C ASN A 47 9.47 47.28 -27.63
N GLN A 48 10.53 47.90 -28.16
CA GLN A 48 11.95 47.81 -27.76
C GLN A 48 12.17 48.53 -26.39
N THR A 49 13.27 48.44 -25.64
CA THR A 49 14.69 48.77 -25.97
C THR A 49 15.61 48.56 -24.74
N GLU A 50 16.93 48.57 -24.96
CA GLU A 50 18.07 48.72 -24.01
C GLU A 50 18.41 47.47 -23.16
N GLY A 51 19.63 46.91 -23.12
CA GLY A 51 20.97 47.38 -23.48
C GLY A 51 21.79 47.58 -22.22
N GLU A 52 22.64 46.61 -21.84
CA GLU A 52 23.96 46.85 -21.20
C GLU A 52 24.73 45.54 -20.97
N SER A 53 26.04 45.67 -21.11
CA SER A 53 27.08 44.65 -21.09
C SER A 53 28.01 44.87 -19.90
N GLU A 54 28.45 43.83 -19.22
CA GLU A 54 29.69 43.83 -18.41
C GLU A 54 30.17 42.37 -18.25
N VAL A 55 31.04 41.94 -19.16
CA VAL A 55 32.45 41.55 -18.93
C VAL A 55 32.96 41.78 -17.50
N ASP A 56 33.39 40.69 -16.84
CA ASP A 56 34.60 40.76 -16.01
C ASP A 56 35.40 39.45 -16.08
N GLN A 57 36.67 39.60 -16.44
CA GLN A 57 37.73 38.60 -16.36
C GLN A 57 38.69 39.01 -15.24
N ASN A 58 39.09 38.07 -14.38
CA ASN A 58 40.42 37.98 -13.75
C ASN A 58 40.48 36.60 -13.06
N VAL A 59 41.31 35.62 -13.41
CA VAL A 59 42.78 35.53 -13.58
C VAL A 59 43.57 35.62 -12.27
N ASN A 60 44.01 34.42 -11.85
CA ASN A 60 45.32 34.02 -11.33
C ASN A 60 45.69 33.96 -9.83
N VAL A 61 46.15 32.75 -9.49
CA VAL A 61 47.43 32.34 -8.85
C VAL A 61 47.51 32.34 -7.33
N GLY A 62 47.91 31.17 -6.80
CA GLY A 62 48.59 31.07 -5.51
C GLY A 62 48.75 29.66 -4.97
N ASN A 63 49.75 28.93 -5.47
CA ASN A 63 50.33 27.75 -4.82
C ASN A 63 50.79 28.06 -3.39
N GLY A 64 50.79 27.06 -2.50
CA GLY A 64 51.51 27.13 -1.23
C GLY A 64 51.35 25.90 -0.34
N GLU A 65 52.20 24.90 -0.55
CA GLU A 65 52.53 23.88 0.44
C GLU A 65 52.98 24.51 1.77
N SER A 66 52.59 23.92 2.90
CA SER A 66 53.50 23.48 3.98
C SER A 66 52.71 23.02 5.22
N THR A 67 52.94 21.76 5.59
CA THR A 67 52.84 21.23 6.96
C THR A 67 54.04 21.76 7.78
N PRO A 68 54.07 21.75 9.13
CA PRO A 68 54.20 20.49 9.91
C PRO A 68 53.57 20.44 11.32
N GLU A 69 53.50 19.21 11.85
CA GLU A 69 53.55 18.80 13.27
C GLU A 69 52.40 19.22 14.22
N GLY A 70 51.83 18.39 15.09
CA GLY A 70 52.12 17.01 15.52
C GLY A 70 51.28 16.66 16.77
N SER A 71 51.31 15.36 17.14
CA SER A 71 50.72 14.70 18.32
C SER A 71 49.19 14.50 18.32
N GLY A 72 48.61 13.31 18.50
CA GLY A 72 49.13 11.98 18.83
C GLY A 72 48.23 11.33 19.89
N SER A 73 47.56 10.22 19.57
CA SER A 73 47.26 9.13 20.53
C SER A 73 46.70 7.89 19.81
N ASP A 74 47.36 6.78 20.08
CA ASP A 74 47.20 5.42 19.57
C ASP A 74 45.93 4.67 19.99
N ASN A 75 45.55 3.69 19.15
CA ASN A 75 45.29 2.26 19.43
C ASN A 75 44.42 1.73 18.28
N GLY A 76 44.69 0.66 17.54
CA GLY A 76 45.69 -0.42 17.60
C GLY A 76 45.10 -1.53 16.73
N ALA A 77 45.68 -1.78 15.56
CA ALA A 77 45.29 -2.84 14.63
C ALA A 77 46.24 -4.03 14.75
N LEU A 78 45.70 -5.25 14.66
CA LEU A 78 46.48 -6.45 14.38
C LEU A 78 46.00 -7.08 13.07
N THR A 79 46.97 -7.28 12.19
CA THR A 79 46.94 -7.83 10.83
C THR A 79 47.38 -9.29 10.79
N GLY A 80 46.98 -10.01 9.73
CA GLY A 80 47.67 -11.22 9.22
C GLY A 80 46.74 -12.03 8.29
N ASN A 81 46.83 -11.92 6.95
CA ASN A 81 47.67 -12.69 5.99
C ASN A 81 47.58 -14.22 6.20
N THR A 82 47.45 -15.13 5.22
CA THR A 82 47.69 -15.13 3.75
C THR A 82 47.17 -16.45 3.17
N ASP A 83 46.96 -16.45 1.84
CA ASP A 83 46.75 -17.56 0.89
C ASP A 83 47.19 -18.99 1.25
N ASN A 84 46.42 -20.00 0.79
CA ASN A 84 47.00 -21.05 -0.05
C ASN A 84 45.97 -21.83 -0.91
N SER A 85 46.46 -22.27 -2.05
CA SER A 85 45.82 -22.90 -3.22
C SER A 85 45.35 -24.35 -3.06
N GLY A 86 44.28 -24.70 -3.79
CA GLY A 86 44.17 -25.82 -4.75
C GLY A 86 44.44 -27.28 -4.32
N GLY A 87 43.47 -28.18 -4.59
CA GLY A 87 43.74 -29.62 -4.62
C GLY A 87 42.49 -30.51 -4.74
N ASN A 88 42.25 -31.01 -5.95
CA ASN A 88 41.22 -31.98 -6.34
C ASN A 88 41.63 -33.41 -5.92
N GLY A 89 40.71 -34.31 -5.54
CA GLY A 89 41.04 -35.73 -5.35
C GLY A 89 40.06 -36.61 -4.58
N SER A 90 39.16 -37.25 -5.33
CA SER A 90 38.45 -38.55 -5.19
C SER A 90 38.58 -39.46 -3.94
N LEU A 91 37.41 -40.02 -3.59
CA LEU A 91 37.13 -41.20 -2.75
C LEU A 91 37.86 -42.49 -3.22
N PRO A 92 38.02 -43.54 -2.36
CA PRO A 92 36.94 -44.53 -2.14
C PRO A 92 36.79 -45.08 -0.70
N ASP A 93 35.65 -45.76 -0.49
CA ASP A 93 35.20 -46.55 0.67
C ASP A 93 36.18 -47.65 1.15
N VAL A 94 36.02 -48.08 2.42
CA VAL A 94 35.78 -49.48 2.83
C VAL A 94 35.69 -49.60 4.38
N GLU A 95 34.68 -50.35 4.83
CA GLU A 95 34.39 -50.82 6.20
C GLU A 95 35.55 -51.61 6.86
N THR A 96 35.63 -51.60 8.20
CA THR A 96 35.52 -52.79 9.08
C THR A 96 35.77 -52.40 10.55
N GLY A 97 35.01 -53.00 11.46
CA GLY A 97 34.93 -52.60 12.87
C GLY A 97 35.86 -53.32 13.85
N MET A 98 35.76 -52.95 15.12
CA MET A 98 35.79 -53.84 16.30
C MET A 98 35.57 -53.03 17.60
N LYS A 99 34.70 -53.56 18.46
CA LYS A 99 34.45 -53.18 19.87
C LYS A 99 35.70 -53.41 20.76
N PRO A 100 35.70 -52.89 22.00
CA PRO A 100 35.52 -53.83 23.10
C PRO A 100 34.51 -53.40 24.17
N GLU A 101 34.16 -54.42 24.93
CA GLU A 101 33.07 -54.63 25.88
C GLU A 101 33.60 -54.51 27.31
N VAL A 102 32.84 -53.87 28.22
CA VAL A 102 33.04 -54.04 29.68
C VAL A 102 31.68 -54.10 30.41
N SER A 103 31.43 -55.29 30.93
CA SER A 103 30.55 -55.82 31.97
C SER A 103 29.54 -54.93 32.74
N GLN A 104 28.30 -55.45 32.79
CA GLN A 104 27.26 -55.18 33.80
C GLN A 104 27.55 -55.85 35.16
N PRO A 105 26.74 -55.53 36.19
CA PRO A 105 26.02 -56.61 36.86
C PRO A 105 24.49 -56.38 36.93
N ASP A 106 23.77 -57.49 36.72
CA ASP A 106 22.33 -57.67 36.91
C ASP A 106 21.92 -57.62 38.39
N VAL A 107 20.83 -56.89 38.69
CA VAL A 107 19.88 -57.26 39.75
C VAL A 107 18.48 -57.08 39.19
N ASN A 108 17.76 -58.19 39.10
CA ASN A 108 16.42 -58.29 38.55
C ASN A 108 15.36 -58.20 39.68
N GLN A 109 14.20 -57.66 39.31
CA GLN A 109 12.87 -57.81 39.94
C GLN A 109 12.47 -56.89 41.10
N ASN A 110 11.67 -55.87 40.77
CA ASN A 110 10.32 -55.79 41.34
C ASN A 110 9.36 -55.11 40.35
N LEU A 111 8.29 -55.83 39.98
CA LEU A 111 7.16 -55.30 39.23
C LEU A 111 6.45 -54.22 40.06
N GLY A 112 6.33 -53.03 39.48
CA GLY A 112 5.41 -51.99 39.93
C GLY A 112 5.06 -51.12 38.74
N GLN A 113 3.81 -51.18 38.31
CA GLN A 113 3.23 -50.28 37.31
C GLN A 113 3.50 -48.83 37.71
N THR A 114 4.27 -48.10 36.91
CA THR A 114 4.28 -46.63 36.95
C THR A 114 3.98 -46.13 35.54
N THR A 115 2.72 -45.73 35.41
CA THR A 115 2.13 -44.83 34.41
C THR A 115 3.12 -44.04 33.57
N GLU A 116 3.02 -44.23 32.26
CA GLU A 116 3.33 -43.20 31.26
C GLU A 116 2.48 -41.96 31.56
N SER A 117 3.02 -41.01 32.30
CA SER A 117 2.49 -39.65 32.37
C SER A 117 3.60 -38.70 32.81
N ASN A 118 3.75 -37.61 32.06
CA ASN A 118 4.62 -36.44 32.29
C ASN A 118 5.87 -36.32 31.40
N LEU A 119 5.70 -36.54 30.10
CA LEU A 119 6.25 -35.57 29.14
C LEU A 119 5.16 -34.52 28.94
N THR A 120 5.23 -33.43 29.70
CA THR A 120 4.47 -32.21 29.41
C THR A 120 4.86 -31.76 27.99
N SER A 121 3.95 -31.91 27.04
CA SER A 121 4.01 -31.15 25.80
C SER A 121 4.09 -29.68 26.21
N LEU A 122 5.11 -28.96 25.74
CA LEU A 122 5.09 -27.50 25.76
C LEU A 122 3.83 -27.10 25.00
N GLN A 123 2.78 -26.68 25.72
CA GLN A 123 1.60 -26.12 25.09
C GLN A 123 2.06 -24.88 24.32
N LYS A 124 1.96 -24.93 23.00
CA LYS A 124 2.25 -23.81 22.12
C LYS A 124 1.42 -22.62 22.60
N GLN A 125 2.05 -21.48 22.86
CA GLN A 125 1.35 -20.25 23.23
C GLN A 125 1.01 -19.45 21.97
N MET A 126 -0.03 -18.63 22.08
CA MET A 126 -0.42 -17.65 21.06
C MET A 126 -0.05 -16.26 21.54
N MET A 127 0.61 -15.50 20.68
CA MET A 127 1.01 -14.11 20.92
C MET A 127 -0.11 -13.16 20.57
N VAL A 128 -0.47 -12.26 21.49
CA VAL A 128 -1.38 -11.13 21.23
C VAL A 128 -0.57 -9.83 21.31
N LYS A 129 -0.72 -9.00 20.28
CA LYS A 129 -0.21 -7.62 20.27
C LYS A 129 -1.38 -6.66 20.09
N VAL A 130 -1.33 -5.52 20.77
CA VAL A 130 -2.36 -4.49 20.65
C VAL A 130 -1.71 -3.23 20.09
N PHE A 131 -2.30 -2.69 19.05
CA PHE A 131 -1.84 -1.50 18.36
C PHE A 131 -3.00 -0.50 18.29
N ASP A 132 -2.69 0.79 18.17
CA ASP A 132 -3.70 1.82 17.90
C ASP A 132 -3.98 1.97 16.38
N VAL A 133 -4.80 2.93 15.97
CA VAL A 133 -5.07 3.21 14.54
C VAL A 133 -3.85 3.69 13.75
N ASN A 134 -2.78 4.08 14.44
CA ASN A 134 -1.52 4.58 13.88
C ASN A 134 -0.46 3.46 13.80
N ASN A 135 -0.83 2.20 14.04
CA ASN A 135 0.09 1.07 14.12
C ASN A 135 1.18 1.25 15.20
N ILE A 136 0.91 2.04 16.24
CA ILE A 136 1.78 2.18 17.40
C ILE A 136 1.45 1.04 18.37
N LEU A 137 2.47 0.24 18.70
CA LEU A 137 2.32 -0.85 19.65
C LEU A 137 2.05 -0.30 21.05
N LEU A 138 0.92 -0.70 21.62
CA LEU A 138 0.45 -0.23 22.91
C LEU A 138 1.10 -1.04 24.04
N LYS A 139 1.80 -0.32 24.91
CA LYS A 139 2.47 -0.88 26.09
C LYS A 139 1.57 -0.71 27.32
N ASN A 140 1.80 -1.53 28.34
CA ASN A 140 1.03 -1.50 29.60
C ASN A 140 -0.49 -1.67 29.43
N VAL A 141 -0.91 -2.38 28.40
CA VAL A 141 -2.33 -2.70 28.17
C VAL A 141 -2.72 -3.96 28.94
N SER A 142 -3.94 -3.99 29.46
CA SER A 142 -4.55 -5.24 29.91
C SER A 142 -5.62 -5.70 28.94
N VAL A 143 -5.68 -7.01 28.71
CA VAL A 143 -6.63 -7.63 27.79
C VAL A 143 -7.38 -8.72 28.55
N LYS A 144 -8.70 -8.75 28.38
CA LYS A 144 -9.56 -9.88 28.74
C LYS A 144 -10.28 -10.37 27.50
N ILE A 145 -10.31 -11.68 27.29
CA ILE A 145 -10.93 -12.30 26.10
C ILE A 145 -12.19 -13.06 26.53
N LEU A 146 -13.28 -12.86 25.81
CA LEU A 146 -14.56 -13.53 26.01
C LEU A 146 -14.96 -14.25 24.72
N LYS A 147 -15.21 -15.55 24.79
CA LYS A 147 -15.75 -16.31 23.64
C LYS A 147 -17.22 -15.95 23.40
N ASN A 148 -17.57 -15.64 22.14
CA ASN A 148 -18.95 -15.47 21.75
C ASN A 148 -19.61 -16.85 21.57
N THR A 149 -20.55 -17.19 22.46
CA THR A 149 -21.27 -18.47 22.45
C THR A 149 -22.60 -18.41 21.68
N VAL A 150 -23.02 -17.22 21.22
CA VAL A 150 -24.30 -17.00 20.52
C VAL A 150 -24.17 -17.20 19.01
N ALA A 151 -22.96 -17.01 18.46
CA ALA A 151 -22.69 -17.25 17.04
C ALA A 151 -22.49 -18.76 16.79
N SER A 152 -23.38 -19.37 16.02
CA SER A 152 -23.24 -20.74 15.54
C SER A 152 -22.03 -20.84 14.59
N ALA A 153 -21.22 -21.90 14.76
CA ALA A 153 -19.96 -22.12 14.05
C ALA A 153 -20.07 -22.18 12.50
N ASN A 154 -21.28 -22.18 11.94
CA ASN A 154 -21.53 -22.38 10.50
C ASN A 154 -22.25 -21.22 9.78
N GLU A 155 -22.71 -20.16 10.47
CA GLU A 155 -23.21 -18.95 9.77
C GLU A 155 -22.10 -17.89 9.55
N GLY A 156 -20.93 -18.11 10.16
CA GLY A 156 -19.90 -17.10 10.45
C GLY A 156 -18.74 -16.92 9.47
N LEU A 157 -18.87 -17.31 8.20
CA LEU A 157 -17.88 -16.96 7.17
C LEU A 157 -18.35 -15.86 6.21
N LYS A 158 -19.61 -15.40 6.30
CA LYS A 158 -20.11 -14.27 5.51
C LYS A 158 -19.93 -12.90 6.20
N LYS A 159 -19.63 -12.87 7.50
CA LYS A 159 -19.32 -11.63 8.24
C LYS A 159 -17.96 -11.81 8.90
N TYR A 160 -16.91 -11.33 8.22
CA TYR A 160 -15.53 -11.45 8.68
C TYR A 160 -15.29 -10.60 9.93
N PHE A 161 -16.00 -9.46 10.02
CA PHE A 161 -16.00 -8.58 11.18
C PHE A 161 -17.36 -8.60 11.88
N VAL A 162 -17.34 -8.61 13.21
CA VAL A 162 -18.55 -8.65 14.03
C VAL A 162 -19.06 -7.22 14.20
N ASP A 163 -20.38 -7.03 14.03
CA ASP A 163 -21.01 -5.71 14.08
C ASP A 163 -20.80 -5.04 15.45
N SER A 164 -20.42 -3.76 15.46
CA SER A 164 -20.22 -2.96 16.68
C SER A 164 -21.44 -2.93 17.61
N SER A 165 -22.66 -3.06 17.07
CA SER A 165 -23.90 -3.15 17.85
C SER A 165 -24.06 -4.46 18.64
N SER A 166 -23.24 -5.46 18.35
CA SER A 166 -23.22 -6.76 19.03
C SER A 166 -22.11 -6.90 20.07
N LEU A 167 -21.37 -5.82 20.34
CA LEU A 167 -20.34 -5.83 21.38
C LEU A 167 -20.98 -5.97 22.77
N PRO A 168 -20.45 -6.84 23.64
CA PRO A 168 -20.95 -6.99 24.99
C PRO A 168 -20.60 -5.78 25.87
N GLU A 169 -21.28 -5.64 27.00
CA GLU A 169 -20.91 -4.71 28.05
C GLU A 169 -19.64 -5.17 28.79
N ALA A 170 -18.88 -4.23 29.37
CA ALA A 170 -17.64 -4.55 30.09
C ALA A 170 -17.83 -5.53 31.27
N SER A 171 -19.03 -5.56 31.87
CA SER A 171 -19.39 -6.48 32.95
C SER A 171 -19.37 -7.96 32.54
N ALA A 172 -19.50 -8.26 31.24
CA ALA A 172 -19.41 -9.63 30.71
C ALA A 172 -18.01 -10.24 30.90
N PHE A 173 -16.98 -9.42 31.13
CA PHE A 173 -15.60 -9.85 31.29
C PHE A 173 -15.17 -10.01 32.76
N ASN A 174 -16.08 -9.82 33.73
CA ASN A 174 -15.74 -9.84 35.16
C ASN A 174 -15.07 -11.14 35.62
N TYR A 175 -15.39 -12.26 34.98
CA TYR A 175 -14.85 -13.59 35.30
C TYR A 175 -13.79 -14.09 34.31
N GLN A 176 -13.36 -13.24 33.36
CA GLN A 176 -12.29 -13.58 32.43
C GLN A 176 -10.93 -13.24 33.02
N THR A 177 -9.94 -14.07 32.70
CA THR A 177 -8.52 -13.84 33.00
C THR A 177 -8.09 -12.50 32.41
N GLU A 178 -7.35 -11.73 33.20
CA GLU A 178 -6.69 -10.51 32.75
C GLU A 178 -5.24 -10.82 32.43
N TRP A 179 -4.86 -10.60 31.17
CA TRP A 179 -3.46 -10.65 30.74
C TRP A 179 -2.94 -9.23 30.59
N ILE A 180 -1.71 -8.99 31.02
CA ILE A 180 -1.06 -7.68 30.95
C ILE A 180 0.11 -7.79 29.97
N ALA A 181 0.21 -6.83 29.05
CA ALA A 181 1.32 -6.77 28.12
C ALA A 181 2.64 -6.58 28.86
N ASP A 182 3.67 -7.29 28.41
CA ASP A 182 5.03 -7.13 28.91
C ASP A 182 5.64 -5.78 28.47
N GLN A 183 6.90 -5.54 28.86
CA GLN A 183 7.64 -4.33 28.50
C GLN A 183 7.83 -4.15 26.98
N SER A 184 7.69 -5.24 26.21
CA SER A 184 7.76 -5.26 24.75
C SER A 184 6.39 -5.15 24.08
N GLY A 185 5.30 -4.97 24.84
CA GLY A 185 3.93 -4.84 24.32
C GLY A 185 3.30 -6.19 23.92
N LYS A 186 3.83 -7.30 24.42
CA LYS A 186 3.41 -8.66 24.07
C LYS A 186 2.60 -9.31 25.17
N ILE A 187 1.60 -10.09 24.78
CA ILE A 187 0.78 -10.91 25.67
C ILE A 187 0.81 -12.37 25.19
N GLU A 188 1.13 -13.30 26.07
CA GLU A 188 1.08 -14.73 25.79
C GLU A 188 -0.20 -15.33 26.38
N ILE A 189 -1.00 -15.99 25.53
CA ILE A 189 -2.22 -16.69 25.93
C ILE A 189 -2.22 -18.14 25.45
N GLU A 190 -3.15 -18.92 25.99
CA GLU A 190 -3.50 -20.21 25.41
C GLU A 190 -4.08 -20.02 23.99
N PRO A 191 -3.72 -20.88 23.02
CA PRO A 191 -4.22 -20.75 21.66
C PRO A 191 -5.74 -20.76 21.59
N LEU A 192 -6.28 -19.74 20.92
CA LEU A 192 -7.71 -19.67 20.63
C LEU A 192 -8.06 -20.64 19.49
N VAL A 193 -9.13 -21.41 19.69
CA VAL A 193 -9.74 -22.22 18.63
C VAL A 193 -10.52 -21.35 17.65
N ALA A 194 -10.80 -21.86 16.45
CA ALA A 194 -11.69 -21.20 15.50
C ALA A 194 -13.03 -20.79 16.17
N GLY A 195 -13.49 -19.59 15.87
CA GLY A 195 -14.67 -19.00 16.47
C GLY A 195 -14.60 -17.47 16.59
N GLN A 196 -15.63 -16.90 17.19
CA GLN A 196 -15.73 -15.47 17.47
C GLN A 196 -15.47 -15.18 18.95
N TYR A 197 -14.77 -14.09 19.21
CA TYR A 197 -14.41 -13.62 20.53
C TYR A 197 -14.57 -12.10 20.61
N PHE A 198 -14.57 -11.58 21.82
CA PHE A 198 -14.46 -10.17 22.12
C PHE A 198 -13.25 -9.96 23.04
N ALA A 199 -12.55 -8.85 22.86
CA ALA A 199 -11.46 -8.44 23.73
C ALA A 199 -11.82 -7.12 24.41
N LEU A 200 -11.87 -7.12 25.74
CA LEU A 200 -11.89 -5.91 26.56
C LEU A 200 -10.45 -5.49 26.78
N ILE A 201 -10.09 -4.32 26.26
CA ILE A 201 -8.75 -3.77 26.32
C ILE A 201 -8.81 -2.55 27.23
N LYS A 202 -7.92 -2.51 28.23
CA LYS A 202 -7.72 -1.35 29.09
C LYS A 202 -6.35 -0.77 28.85
N MET A 203 -6.31 0.55 28.71
CA MET A 203 -5.08 1.33 28.57
C MET A 203 -5.28 2.67 29.26
N ASN A 204 -4.39 3.03 30.17
CA ASN A 204 -4.51 4.24 30.98
C ASN A 204 -5.91 4.31 31.64
N GLN A 205 -6.70 5.36 31.34
CA GLN A 205 -8.09 5.52 31.82
C GLN A 205 -9.15 5.08 30.79
N LYS A 206 -8.76 4.56 29.62
CA LYS A 206 -9.69 4.14 28.57
C LYS A 206 -9.89 2.64 28.59
N THR A 207 -11.14 2.25 28.37
CA THR A 207 -11.58 0.87 28.22
C THR A 207 -12.33 0.77 26.90
N VAL A 208 -11.91 -0.14 26.04
CA VAL A 208 -12.49 -0.36 24.71
C VAL A 208 -12.73 -1.85 24.50
N ILE A 209 -13.76 -2.18 23.73
CA ILE A 209 -14.08 -3.56 23.37
C ILE A 209 -13.94 -3.68 21.85
N THR A 210 -13.22 -4.70 21.41
CA THR A 210 -13.08 -5.03 19.99
C THR A 210 -13.43 -6.49 19.73
N ALA A 211 -13.92 -6.78 18.54
CA ALA A 211 -14.26 -8.14 18.14
C ALA A 211 -13.07 -8.86 17.50
N ILE A 212 -13.04 -10.18 17.63
CA ILE A 212 -12.04 -11.06 17.03
C ILE A 212 -12.77 -12.22 16.34
N SER A 213 -12.44 -12.48 15.09
CA SER A 213 -12.91 -13.63 14.33
C SER A 213 -11.72 -14.49 13.93
N ILE A 214 -11.74 -15.78 14.26
CA ILE A 214 -10.70 -16.74 13.87
C ILE A 214 -11.37 -17.81 13.01
N ALA A 215 -11.09 -17.83 11.71
CA ALA A 215 -11.70 -18.77 10.78
C ALA A 215 -11.01 -20.14 10.79
N SER A 216 -9.69 -20.15 10.79
CA SER A 216 -8.87 -21.33 11.03
C SER A 216 -7.66 -20.95 11.87
N ASN A 217 -7.26 -21.84 12.78
CA ASN A 217 -6.16 -21.60 13.71
C ASN A 217 -5.03 -22.63 13.60
N ASP A 218 -5.08 -23.53 12.61
CA ASP A 218 -4.21 -24.71 12.51
C ASP A 218 -2.70 -24.38 12.62
N TYR A 219 -2.31 -23.14 12.28
CA TYR A 219 -0.92 -22.70 12.34
C TYR A 219 -0.69 -21.30 12.93
N LEU A 220 -1.69 -20.61 13.48
CA LEU A 220 -1.52 -19.22 13.94
C LEU A 220 -0.69 -19.15 15.24
N GLU A 221 0.46 -18.48 15.19
CA GLU A 221 1.31 -18.19 16.37
C GLU A 221 0.95 -16.88 17.05
N GLY A 222 0.16 -16.01 16.41
CA GLY A 222 -0.30 -14.79 17.04
C GLY A 222 -1.41 -14.07 16.31
N ILE A 223 -2.02 -13.11 17.02
CA ILE A 223 -3.04 -12.20 16.51
C ILE A 223 -2.68 -10.76 16.91
N SER A 224 -3.05 -9.82 16.06
CA SER A 224 -2.94 -8.39 16.35
C SER A 224 -4.34 -7.79 16.54
N LEU A 225 -4.47 -6.91 17.53
CA LEU A 225 -5.70 -6.19 17.86
C LEU A 225 -5.55 -4.71 17.53
N HIS A 226 -6.48 -4.16 16.76
CA HIS A 226 -6.60 -2.72 16.49
C HIS A 226 -7.95 -2.20 17.03
N PRO A 227 -8.06 -1.87 18.32
CA PRO A 227 -9.21 -1.11 18.82
C PRO A 227 -9.33 0.27 18.14
N ASN A 228 -10.54 0.84 18.16
CA ASN A 228 -10.83 2.20 17.66
C ASN A 228 -10.27 3.30 18.59
N VAL A 229 -8.96 3.28 18.82
CA VAL A 229 -8.24 4.26 19.64
C VAL A 229 -7.01 4.76 18.90
N SER A 230 -6.66 6.03 19.09
CA SER A 230 -5.50 6.66 18.48
C SER A 230 -4.64 7.29 19.55
N CYS A 231 -3.36 6.95 19.59
CA CYS A 231 -2.38 7.68 20.39
C CYS A 231 -2.35 9.15 19.94
N THR A 232 -2.31 10.05 20.91
CA THR A 232 -2.21 11.50 20.68
C THR A 232 -0.78 11.95 20.36
N ASP A 233 0.20 11.10 20.67
CA ASP A 233 1.62 11.30 20.38
C ASP A 233 2.33 9.95 20.13
N LEU A 234 3.58 9.99 19.67
CA LEU A 234 4.38 8.79 19.37
C LEU A 234 4.79 7.98 20.61
N SER A 235 4.80 8.59 21.80
CA SER A 235 5.05 7.89 23.06
C SER A 235 3.81 7.13 23.56
N CYS A 236 2.65 7.44 22.96
CA CYS A 236 1.33 7.00 23.36
C CYS A 236 1.04 7.27 24.84
N SER A 237 1.31 8.50 25.29
CA SER A 237 1.05 8.91 26.68
C SER A 237 -0.46 8.97 26.98
N ASP A 238 -1.26 9.34 25.98
CA ASP A 238 -2.72 9.32 26.02
C ASP A 238 -3.30 8.85 24.67
N VAL A 239 -4.55 8.41 24.70
CA VAL A 239 -5.28 7.87 23.55
C VAL A 239 -6.63 8.56 23.40
N ASP A 240 -7.07 8.77 22.16
CA ASP A 240 -8.39 9.26 21.77
C ASP A 240 -9.26 8.18 21.15
N GLY A 241 -10.58 8.34 21.22
CA GLY A 241 -11.50 7.48 20.50
C GLY A 241 -11.64 7.98 19.06
N ILE A 242 -11.55 7.08 18.07
CA ILE A 242 -11.67 7.45 16.66
C ILE A 242 -12.94 6.86 16.04
N ASN A 243 -13.64 7.69 15.27
CA ASN A 243 -14.77 7.27 14.47
C ASN A 243 -14.33 6.86 13.06
N ALA A 244 -13.80 5.65 12.95
CA ALA A 244 -13.33 5.06 11.70
C ALA A 244 -13.66 3.56 11.66
N LEU A 245 -13.66 3.01 10.46
CA LEU A 245 -13.61 1.57 10.27
C LEU A 245 -12.15 1.14 10.45
N ILE A 246 -11.85 0.62 11.64
CA ILE A 246 -10.51 0.20 12.05
C ILE A 246 -10.49 -1.30 12.18
N GLY A 247 -9.52 -1.94 11.56
CA GLY A 247 -9.42 -3.39 11.68
C GLY A 247 -8.04 -3.94 11.47
N GLN A 248 -7.97 -5.24 11.58
CA GLN A 248 -6.75 -5.99 11.39
C GLN A 248 -7.06 -7.32 10.71
N PHE A 249 -6.44 -7.56 9.56
CA PHE A 249 -6.45 -8.87 8.94
C PHE A 249 -5.07 -9.51 9.13
N THR A 250 -4.99 -10.52 10.00
CA THR A 250 -3.76 -11.30 10.22
C THR A 250 -3.91 -12.64 9.55
N GLY A 251 -2.82 -13.20 9.03
CA GLY A 251 -2.87 -14.57 8.57
C GLY A 251 -1.52 -15.21 8.38
N LYS A 252 -1.57 -16.49 8.04
CA LYS A 252 -0.41 -17.29 7.64
C LYS A 252 -0.66 -17.89 6.28
N VAL A 253 0.26 -17.73 5.36
CA VAL A 253 0.24 -18.37 4.04
C VAL A 253 1.13 -19.61 4.10
N VAL A 254 0.56 -20.75 3.71
CA VAL A 254 1.24 -22.03 3.67
C VAL A 254 1.01 -22.71 2.33
N SER A 255 1.84 -23.69 1.98
CA SER A 255 1.61 -24.65 0.91
C SER A 255 2.18 -25.99 1.35
N ASP A 256 1.40 -27.07 1.20
CA ASP A 256 1.76 -28.39 1.74
C ASP A 256 2.16 -28.34 3.25
N ASN A 257 1.50 -27.48 4.02
CA ASN A 257 1.79 -27.18 5.45
C ASN A 257 3.14 -26.51 5.74
N LEU A 258 3.88 -26.08 4.71
CA LEU A 258 5.10 -25.30 4.86
C LEU A 258 4.81 -23.80 4.66
N PRO A 259 5.47 -22.90 5.40
CA PRO A 259 5.28 -21.47 5.25
C PRO A 259 5.71 -20.97 3.86
N VAL A 260 4.93 -20.05 3.28
CA VAL A 260 5.28 -19.37 2.04
C VAL A 260 5.73 -17.95 2.39
N ALA A 261 7.04 -17.72 2.35
CA ALA A 261 7.63 -16.40 2.55
C ALA A 261 7.53 -15.54 1.29
N ASN A 262 7.63 -14.21 1.45
CA ASN A 262 7.63 -13.23 0.37
C ASN A 262 6.38 -13.24 -0.52
N ALA A 263 5.26 -13.77 -0.03
CA ALA A 263 3.97 -13.65 -0.69
C ALA A 263 3.42 -12.23 -0.48
N GLN A 264 3.01 -11.57 -1.54
CA GLN A 264 2.29 -10.30 -1.47
C GLN A 264 0.83 -10.57 -1.16
N VAL A 265 0.35 -9.99 -0.06
CA VAL A 265 -1.04 -10.08 0.38
C VAL A 265 -1.64 -8.69 0.41
N SER A 266 -2.77 -8.51 -0.25
CA SER A 266 -3.41 -7.19 -0.40
C SER A 266 -4.91 -7.25 -0.21
N LEU A 267 -5.49 -6.17 0.32
CA LEU A 267 -6.94 -5.96 0.37
C LEU A 267 -7.32 -4.79 -0.54
N ALA A 268 -8.24 -5.04 -1.47
CA ALA A 268 -8.71 -4.06 -2.45
C ALA A 268 -10.24 -4.15 -2.61
N ALA A 269 -10.92 -3.07 -2.96
CA ALA A 269 -12.34 -3.10 -3.39
C ALA A 269 -12.48 -2.64 -4.85
N GLY A 270 -11.48 -3.00 -5.67
CA GLY A 270 -11.44 -2.68 -7.10
C GLY A 270 -11.47 -1.17 -7.36
N PRO A 271 -12.23 -0.70 -8.36
CA PRO A 271 -12.30 0.72 -8.72
C PRO A 271 -12.77 1.62 -7.59
N LYS A 272 -13.54 1.09 -6.63
CA LYS A 272 -14.05 1.91 -5.52
C LYS A 272 -12.96 2.36 -4.56
N THR A 273 -11.86 1.61 -4.45
CA THR A 273 -10.69 1.95 -3.60
C THR A 273 -9.46 2.32 -4.40
N ASN A 274 -9.58 2.38 -5.73
CA ASN A 274 -8.45 2.61 -6.62
C ASN A 274 -7.35 1.53 -6.45
N GLY A 275 -7.78 0.26 -6.34
CA GLY A 275 -6.89 -0.87 -6.07
C GLY A 275 -6.74 -1.20 -4.59
N ALA A 276 -5.58 -1.73 -4.20
CA ALA A 276 -5.31 -2.12 -2.82
C ALA A 276 -5.16 -0.90 -1.90
N TYR A 277 -5.86 -0.92 -0.76
CA TYR A 277 -5.74 0.13 0.26
C TYR A 277 -4.81 -0.27 1.42
N VAL A 278 -4.45 -1.55 1.50
CA VAL A 278 -3.42 -2.07 2.42
C VAL A 278 -2.76 -3.30 1.78
N THR A 279 -1.44 -3.39 1.94
CA THR A 279 -0.62 -4.49 1.40
C THR A 279 0.44 -4.90 2.43
N ALA A 280 0.76 -6.19 2.46
CA ALA A 280 1.85 -6.75 3.26
C ALA A 280 2.60 -7.82 2.47
N ILE A 281 3.83 -8.09 2.91
CA ILE A 281 4.62 -9.23 2.44
C ILE A 281 4.71 -10.25 3.57
N THR A 282 4.54 -11.53 3.26
CA THR A 282 4.70 -12.57 4.28
C THR A 282 6.15 -12.69 4.73
N ASP A 283 6.36 -12.83 6.04
CA ASP A 283 7.68 -13.07 6.61
C ASP A 283 8.21 -14.48 6.30
N ALA A 284 9.40 -14.81 6.81
CA ALA A 284 10.01 -16.14 6.64
C ALA A 284 9.15 -17.31 7.17
N ASN A 285 8.20 -17.03 8.06
CA ASN A 285 7.27 -17.99 8.62
C ASN A 285 5.89 -17.94 7.94
N GLY A 286 5.74 -17.17 6.85
CA GLY A 286 4.50 -17.03 6.10
C GLY A 286 3.47 -16.10 6.75
N TYR A 287 3.80 -15.37 7.81
CA TYR A 287 2.86 -14.47 8.49
C TYR A 287 2.74 -13.12 7.80
N PHE A 288 1.52 -12.58 7.78
CA PHE A 288 1.25 -11.22 7.34
C PHE A 288 0.24 -10.52 8.25
N SER A 289 0.20 -9.19 8.15
CA SER A 289 -0.66 -8.31 8.92
C SER A 289 -1.11 -7.14 8.03
N LEU A 290 -2.42 -6.94 7.88
CA LEU A 290 -3.02 -5.84 7.13
C LEU A 290 -3.88 -4.98 8.08
N PRO A 291 -3.33 -3.86 8.61
CA PRO A 291 -4.14 -2.90 9.35
C PRO A 291 -5.07 -2.15 8.40
N ILE A 292 -6.30 -1.94 8.83
CA ILE A 292 -7.33 -1.25 8.06
C ILE A 292 -7.61 0.06 8.79
N ASN A 293 -7.48 1.19 8.08
CA ASN A 293 -7.87 2.52 8.55
C ASN A 293 -8.65 3.21 7.43
N VAL A 294 -9.99 3.19 7.55
CA VAL A 294 -10.88 3.73 6.53
C VAL A 294 -11.92 4.64 7.20
N ALA A 295 -12.14 5.83 6.63
CA ALA A 295 -13.18 6.73 7.12
C ALA A 295 -14.56 6.06 7.07
N THR A 296 -15.38 6.22 8.12
CA THR A 296 -16.70 5.56 8.23
C THR A 296 -17.64 5.85 7.05
N LYS A 297 -17.53 7.04 6.44
CA LYS A 297 -18.28 7.41 5.23
C LYS A 297 -18.00 6.51 4.02
N LEU A 298 -16.92 5.72 4.06
CA LEU A 298 -16.49 4.79 3.02
C LEU A 298 -16.66 3.32 3.42
N ALA A 299 -17.34 3.03 4.54
CA ALA A 299 -17.55 1.64 4.98
C ALA A 299 -18.23 0.77 3.91
N SER A 300 -19.25 1.31 3.20
CA SER A 300 -19.93 0.60 2.11
C SER A 300 -19.06 0.39 0.86
N VAL A 301 -17.97 1.14 0.71
CA VAL A 301 -17.01 0.98 -0.38
C VAL A 301 -16.17 -0.27 -0.15
N VAL A 302 -15.69 -0.47 1.07
CA VAL A 302 -14.81 -1.60 1.43
C VAL A 302 -15.57 -2.84 1.89
N GLU A 303 -16.90 -2.76 2.03
CA GLU A 303 -17.75 -3.87 2.47
C GLU A 303 -17.55 -5.15 1.64
N ASN A 304 -17.24 -5.06 0.35
CA ASN A 304 -16.96 -6.24 -0.49
C ASN A 304 -15.54 -6.17 -1.03
N SER A 305 -14.57 -6.17 -0.12
CA SER A 305 -13.15 -6.20 -0.49
C SER A 305 -12.77 -7.59 -1.00
N THR A 306 -11.70 -7.66 -1.78
CA THR A 306 -11.02 -8.88 -2.23
C THR A 306 -9.67 -8.93 -1.54
N LEU A 307 -9.40 -10.02 -0.83
CA LEU A 307 -8.08 -10.40 -0.40
C LEU A 307 -7.39 -11.15 -1.53
N LYS A 308 -6.24 -10.66 -1.96
CA LYS A 308 -5.42 -11.27 -3.02
C LYS A 308 -4.07 -11.69 -2.45
N ILE A 309 -3.68 -12.93 -2.71
CA ILE A 309 -2.40 -13.52 -2.31
C ILE A 309 -1.65 -13.94 -3.57
N LEU A 310 -0.49 -13.33 -3.78
CA LEU A 310 0.39 -13.58 -4.91
C LEU A 310 1.76 -14.06 -4.40
N ALA A 311 2.25 -15.18 -4.93
CA ALA A 311 3.59 -15.68 -4.64
C ALA A 311 4.18 -16.36 -5.89
N ALA A 312 5.48 -16.20 -6.12
CA ALA A 312 6.16 -16.83 -7.24
C ALA A 312 6.07 -18.36 -7.15
N GLY A 313 5.68 -19.01 -8.25
CA GLY A 313 5.51 -20.48 -8.29
C GLY A 313 4.17 -20.99 -7.73
N TYR A 314 3.26 -20.09 -7.35
CA TYR A 314 1.93 -20.43 -6.83
C TYR A 314 0.82 -19.83 -7.68
N GLU A 315 -0.35 -20.47 -7.66
CA GLU A 315 -1.56 -19.88 -8.22
C GLU A 315 -1.97 -18.67 -7.38
N THR A 316 -2.40 -17.60 -8.04
CA THR A 316 -2.96 -16.44 -7.32
C THR A 316 -4.27 -16.85 -6.66
N GLN A 317 -4.38 -16.59 -5.36
CA GLN A 317 -5.60 -16.82 -4.61
C GLN A 317 -6.34 -15.51 -4.36
N GLU A 318 -7.64 -15.48 -4.68
CA GLU A 318 -8.53 -14.34 -4.42
C GLU A 318 -9.72 -14.79 -3.57
N LEU A 319 -10.08 -14.00 -2.56
CA LEU A 319 -11.19 -14.27 -1.65
C LEU A 319 -11.96 -12.98 -1.38
N VAL A 320 -13.29 -13.02 -1.49
CA VAL A 320 -14.14 -11.91 -1.05
C VAL A 320 -14.17 -11.85 0.47
N VAL A 321 -13.72 -10.72 1.02
CA VAL A 321 -13.67 -10.39 2.45
C VAL A 321 -14.62 -9.23 2.74
N ASN A 322 -15.59 -9.48 3.62
CA ASN A 322 -16.56 -8.46 4.02
C ASN A 322 -16.05 -7.63 5.20
N VAL A 323 -15.40 -6.49 4.93
CA VAL A 323 -14.96 -5.53 5.96
C VAL A 323 -16.05 -4.49 6.18
N ASN A 324 -16.97 -4.83 7.08
CA ASN A 324 -18.20 -4.08 7.37
C ASN A 324 -18.27 -3.53 8.80
N ALA A 325 -17.31 -3.87 9.66
CA ALA A 325 -17.22 -3.41 11.04
C ALA A 325 -15.77 -3.40 11.52
N SER A 326 -15.50 -2.65 12.58
CA SER A 326 -14.18 -2.66 13.20
C SER A 326 -13.90 -3.97 13.93
N GLY A 327 -12.66 -4.44 13.91
CA GLY A 327 -12.26 -5.65 14.62
C GLY A 327 -11.03 -6.35 14.03
N SER A 328 -10.71 -7.51 14.57
CA SER A 328 -9.61 -8.35 14.09
C SER A 328 -10.15 -9.63 13.44
N TYR A 329 -9.57 -10.00 12.32
CA TYR A 329 -9.80 -11.28 11.66
C TYR A 329 -8.48 -12.03 11.50
N ALA A 330 -8.50 -13.35 11.72
CA ALA A 330 -7.36 -14.21 11.56
C ALA A 330 -7.70 -15.50 10.80
N ASN A 331 -6.82 -15.90 9.87
CA ASN A 331 -7.00 -17.12 9.08
C ASN A 331 -5.67 -17.69 8.57
N THR A 332 -5.67 -18.98 8.23
CA THR A 332 -4.62 -19.63 7.45
C THR A 332 -5.06 -19.80 6.00
N PHE A 333 -4.15 -19.56 5.06
CA PHE A 333 -4.36 -19.70 3.62
C PHE A 333 -3.43 -20.75 3.05
N ASN A 334 -3.96 -21.67 2.26
CA ASN A 334 -3.18 -22.71 1.61
C ASN A 334 -3.10 -22.44 0.11
N LEU A 335 -1.91 -22.14 -0.39
CA LEU A 335 -1.66 -21.90 -1.80
C LEU A 335 -1.38 -23.21 -2.55
N SER A 336 -2.05 -23.34 -3.69
CA SER A 336 -1.74 -24.35 -4.69
C SER A 336 -0.51 -23.93 -5.48
N LYS A 337 0.40 -24.88 -5.74
CA LYS A 337 1.51 -24.65 -6.67
C LYS A 337 0.97 -24.40 -8.07
N ALA A 338 1.53 -23.42 -8.77
CA ALA A 338 1.19 -23.17 -10.15
C ALA A 338 1.79 -24.27 -11.04
N TYR A 339 0.94 -24.92 -11.84
CA TYR A 339 1.35 -25.82 -12.90
C TYR A 339 1.29 -25.15 -14.28
N THR A 340 0.78 -23.92 -14.34
CA THR A 340 0.72 -23.10 -15.54
C THR A 340 2.02 -22.30 -15.70
N ALA A 341 2.40 -22.07 -16.96
CA ALA A 341 3.51 -21.19 -17.27
C ALA A 341 3.21 -19.76 -16.79
N SER A 342 4.24 -19.05 -16.34
CA SER A 342 4.17 -17.60 -16.09
C SER A 342 3.61 -16.86 -17.31
N PRO A 343 2.97 -15.70 -17.11
CA PRO A 343 2.53 -14.87 -18.23
C PRO A 343 3.67 -14.66 -19.23
N THR A 344 3.32 -14.66 -20.52
CA THR A 344 4.32 -14.37 -21.55
C THR A 344 4.65 -12.88 -21.49
N VAL A 345 5.89 -12.57 -21.13
CA VAL A 345 6.45 -11.22 -21.16
C VAL A 345 6.75 -10.85 -22.61
N LEU A 346 6.11 -9.80 -23.11
CA LEU A 346 6.18 -9.36 -24.50
C LEU A 346 7.14 -8.19 -24.69
N TRP A 347 7.23 -7.34 -23.67
CA TRP A 347 8.18 -6.24 -23.56
C TRP A 347 8.60 -6.08 -22.11
N HIS A 348 9.86 -5.72 -21.87
CA HIS A 348 10.45 -5.68 -20.55
C HIS A 348 11.54 -4.61 -20.46
N GLU A 349 11.53 -3.87 -19.36
CA GLU A 349 12.58 -2.96 -18.94
C GLU A 349 12.87 -3.18 -17.45
N ASN A 350 14.12 -3.52 -17.13
CA ASN A 350 14.63 -3.67 -15.76
C ASN A 350 15.75 -2.67 -15.44
N PHE A 351 16.03 -1.72 -16.34
CA PHE A 351 17.05 -0.68 -16.23
C PHE A 351 18.50 -1.18 -16.07
N GLU A 352 18.72 -2.49 -16.16
CA GLU A 352 20.04 -3.08 -16.09
C GLU A 352 20.90 -2.72 -17.31
N ALA A 353 22.21 -2.83 -17.16
CA ALA A 353 23.17 -2.45 -18.20
C ALA A 353 23.00 -3.20 -19.53
N ASP A 354 22.38 -4.38 -19.51
CA ASP A 354 22.07 -5.21 -20.68
C ASP A 354 20.69 -4.90 -21.31
N SER A 355 19.87 -4.06 -20.68
CA SER A 355 18.61 -3.60 -21.24
C SER A 355 18.84 -2.68 -22.45
N LYS A 356 18.16 -2.99 -23.55
CA LYS A 356 18.26 -2.23 -24.80
C LYS A 356 17.61 -0.86 -24.73
N THR A 357 16.65 -0.68 -23.83
CA THR A 357 15.85 0.55 -23.71
C THR A 357 16.30 1.44 -22.55
N ARG A 358 17.26 0.97 -21.73
CA ARG A 358 17.78 1.65 -20.53
C ARG A 358 18.06 3.14 -20.71
N ASP A 359 18.78 3.50 -21.78
CA ASP A 359 19.23 4.87 -22.05
C ASP A 359 18.25 5.67 -22.94
N SER A 360 17.08 5.11 -23.27
CA SER A 360 16.07 5.75 -24.11
C SER A 360 14.92 6.40 -23.32
N TRP A 361 14.94 6.27 -21.99
CA TRP A 361 13.96 6.90 -21.12
C TRP A 361 14.23 8.39 -20.99
N LEU A 362 13.16 9.18 -21.05
CA LEU A 362 13.24 10.64 -20.96
C LEU A 362 12.72 11.09 -19.60
N THR A 363 13.44 12.00 -18.97
CA THR A 363 13.01 12.62 -17.72
C THR A 363 12.65 14.08 -17.95
N TYR A 364 11.62 14.55 -17.24
CA TYR A 364 11.25 15.95 -17.17
C TYR A 364 10.99 16.33 -15.72
N SER A 365 11.40 17.52 -15.31
CA SER A 365 11.10 18.07 -13.99
C SER A 365 10.99 19.58 -14.05
N THR A 366 10.17 20.16 -13.17
CA THR A 366 10.12 21.61 -12.95
C THR A 366 11.23 22.10 -12.02
N ASN A 367 11.89 21.20 -11.29
CA ASN A 367 13.00 21.47 -10.40
C ASN A 367 14.17 20.53 -10.72
N ALA A 368 15.32 21.08 -11.09
CA ALA A 368 16.50 20.28 -11.45
C ALA A 368 17.02 19.38 -10.31
N GLN A 369 16.77 19.72 -9.04
CA GLN A 369 17.21 18.92 -7.90
C GLN A 369 16.30 17.74 -7.59
N VAL A 370 14.98 17.92 -7.76
CA VAL A 370 13.98 16.88 -7.49
C VAL A 370 13.50 16.33 -8.82
N SER A 371 13.95 15.13 -9.18
CA SER A 371 13.63 14.53 -10.49
C SER A 371 13.58 13.00 -10.43
N TRP A 372 13.27 12.38 -11.56
CA TRP A 372 13.48 10.93 -11.73
C TRP A 372 14.97 10.65 -11.91
N ASN A 373 15.56 9.97 -10.93
CA ASN A 373 16.96 9.57 -10.93
C ASN A 373 17.05 8.10 -11.30
N ARG A 374 17.86 7.76 -12.32
CA ARG A 374 18.32 6.38 -12.49
C ARG A 374 19.45 6.15 -11.51
N LEU A 375 19.26 5.21 -10.60
CA LEU A 375 20.21 4.93 -9.56
C LEU A 375 20.79 3.52 -9.77
N ASP A 376 22.10 3.38 -9.64
CA ASP A 376 22.80 2.09 -9.62
C ASP A 376 23.16 1.75 -8.15
N GLY A 377 22.77 0.57 -7.67
CA GLY A 377 22.76 0.19 -6.26
C GLY A 377 24.10 -0.30 -5.68
N PRO A 378 24.16 -0.53 -4.35
CA PRO A 378 23.15 -0.18 -3.35
C PRO A 378 23.16 1.31 -2.99
N TYR A 379 21.99 1.87 -2.70
CA TYR A 379 21.85 3.31 -2.39
C TYR A 379 22.17 3.61 -0.93
N SER A 380 22.91 4.70 -0.71
CA SER A 380 23.13 5.30 0.62
C SER A 380 22.38 6.63 0.75
N ILE A 381 21.18 6.71 0.17
CA ILE A 381 20.36 7.93 0.15
C ILE A 381 19.40 7.87 1.33
N ILE A 382 19.70 8.66 2.35
CA ILE A 382 18.91 8.74 3.59
C ILE A 382 18.09 10.02 3.55
N ASN A 383 16.79 9.90 3.86
CA ASN A 383 15.95 11.06 4.06
C ASN A 383 16.43 11.87 5.28
N ASN A 384 17.03 13.03 5.03
CA ASN A 384 17.58 13.87 6.09
C ASN A 384 16.50 14.56 6.96
N ALA A 385 15.23 14.49 6.55
CA ALA A 385 14.09 14.98 7.30
C ALA A 385 13.46 13.92 8.21
N ALA A 386 13.91 12.66 8.10
CA ALA A 386 13.40 11.54 8.88
C ALA A 386 13.61 11.77 10.39
N GLY A 387 12.54 11.61 11.17
CA GLY A 387 12.50 11.89 12.61
C GLY A 387 12.40 13.38 12.98
N LEU A 388 12.38 14.29 12.00
CA LEU A 388 12.28 15.74 12.22
C LEU A 388 11.02 16.34 11.62
N LEU A 389 10.87 16.24 10.29
CA LEU A 389 9.74 16.76 9.53
C LEU A 389 8.91 15.66 8.86
N SER A 390 9.42 14.44 8.84
CA SER A 390 8.68 13.23 8.49
C SER A 390 9.00 12.13 9.49
N PHE A 391 7.98 11.50 10.05
CA PHE A 391 8.14 10.38 10.95
C PHE A 391 8.45 9.11 10.16
N VAL A 392 9.29 8.27 10.76
CA VAL A 392 9.53 6.92 10.28
C VAL A 392 8.46 6.01 10.89
N ALA A 393 7.82 5.17 10.07
CA ALA A 393 6.82 4.21 10.55
C ALA A 393 7.42 3.29 11.61
N THR A 394 6.61 2.86 12.58
CA THR A 394 7.08 2.06 13.72
C THR A 394 7.64 0.70 13.32
N ASN A 395 7.21 0.16 12.18
CA ASN A 395 7.69 -1.08 11.58
C ASN A 395 8.78 -0.85 10.53
N ASP A 396 9.23 0.38 10.32
CA ASP A 396 10.30 0.71 9.37
C ASP A 396 11.67 0.67 10.06
N LEU A 397 12.51 -0.26 9.61
CA LEU A 397 13.86 -0.49 10.12
C LEU A 397 14.94 0.14 9.23
N SER A 398 14.57 0.82 8.14
CA SER A 398 15.48 1.45 7.19
C SER A 398 16.15 2.72 7.71
N GLN A 399 15.67 3.27 8.82
CA GLN A 399 16.12 4.56 9.37
C GLN A 399 15.96 5.72 8.37
N GLY A 400 14.93 5.67 7.52
CA GLY A 400 14.67 6.68 6.50
C GLY A 400 15.48 6.52 5.21
N ASN A 401 16.19 5.40 5.03
CA ASN A 401 16.81 5.07 3.74
C ASN A 401 15.73 4.79 2.69
N ILE A 402 16.02 5.12 1.43
CA ILE A 402 15.22 4.64 0.30
C ILE A 402 15.49 3.15 0.08
N SER A 403 14.57 2.44 -0.59
CA SER A 403 14.79 1.02 -0.92
C SER A 403 16.02 0.84 -1.82
N ALA A 404 16.75 -0.26 -1.67
CA ALA A 404 17.65 -0.74 -2.73
C ALA A 404 16.87 -0.98 -4.05
N PRO A 405 17.55 -1.20 -5.20
CA PRO A 405 16.89 -1.63 -6.43
C PRO A 405 15.89 -2.76 -6.17
N LEU A 406 14.71 -2.70 -6.80
CA LEU A 406 13.62 -3.64 -6.54
C LEU A 406 13.83 -4.95 -7.33
N GLU A 407 14.67 -4.90 -8.35
CA GLU A 407 15.29 -6.01 -9.04
C GLU A 407 16.71 -5.64 -9.44
N GLY A 408 17.58 -6.64 -9.59
CA GLY A 408 18.93 -6.42 -10.10
C GLY A 408 19.73 -5.39 -9.30
N ASN A 409 20.33 -4.44 -10.01
CA ASN A 409 21.20 -3.41 -9.48
C ASN A 409 20.72 -1.99 -9.82
N THR A 410 19.70 -1.80 -10.64
CA THR A 410 19.32 -0.47 -11.14
C THR A 410 17.82 -0.23 -10.99
N SER A 411 17.42 0.92 -10.46
CA SER A 411 16.02 1.35 -10.47
C SER A 411 15.88 2.84 -10.76
N TYR A 412 14.67 3.29 -11.10
CA TYR A 412 14.35 4.71 -11.16
C TYR A 412 13.66 5.17 -9.88
N TRP A 413 14.04 6.33 -9.37
CA TRP A 413 13.49 6.91 -8.15
C TRP A 413 13.23 8.41 -8.31
N PHE A 414 12.02 8.84 -8.02
CA PHE A 414 11.63 10.24 -7.96
C PHE A 414 11.97 10.86 -6.60
N GLY A 415 12.87 11.82 -6.59
CA GLY A 415 13.29 12.59 -5.42
C GLY A 415 14.57 13.39 -5.65
N ASP A 416 15.12 13.97 -4.59
CA ASP A 416 16.43 14.61 -4.57
C ASP A 416 17.45 13.71 -3.87
N ALA A 417 18.44 13.23 -4.63
CA ALA A 417 19.45 12.29 -4.14
C ALA A 417 20.35 12.87 -3.02
N VAL A 418 20.38 14.19 -2.84
CA VAL A 418 21.13 14.86 -1.78
C VAL A 418 20.36 14.83 -0.45
N THR A 419 19.04 15.01 -0.50
CA THR A 419 18.20 15.13 0.70
C THR A 419 17.45 13.86 1.04
N GLY A 420 17.28 12.94 0.09
CA GLY A 420 16.57 11.68 0.26
C GLY A 420 15.05 11.82 0.38
N ASN A 421 14.50 12.93 -0.10
CA ASN A 421 13.05 13.17 -0.16
C ASN A 421 12.70 13.95 -1.44
N TYR A 422 11.40 14.14 -1.72
CA TYR A 422 10.93 14.87 -2.89
C TYR A 422 10.65 16.35 -2.63
N GLY A 423 11.26 16.99 -1.64
CA GLY A 423 10.95 18.38 -1.31
C GLY A 423 12.09 19.15 -0.68
N SER A 424 11.88 20.46 -0.55
CA SER A 424 12.67 21.29 0.34
C SER A 424 11.80 22.44 0.84
N ALA A 425 12.19 23.06 1.96
CA ALA A 425 11.50 24.26 2.46
C ALA A 425 11.51 25.45 1.47
N ALA A 426 12.30 25.38 0.39
CA ALA A 426 12.46 26.45 -0.60
C ALA A 426 11.69 26.21 -1.92
N THR A 427 11.04 25.06 -2.11
CA THR A 427 10.42 24.68 -3.40
C THR A 427 8.90 24.86 -3.41
N LYS A 428 8.35 25.45 -4.50
CA LYS A 428 6.91 25.73 -4.69
C LYS A 428 6.03 24.48 -4.81
N SER A 429 6.52 23.49 -5.55
CA SER A 429 5.96 22.15 -5.68
C SER A 429 6.98 21.32 -6.44
N SER A 430 6.99 20.03 -6.17
CA SER A 430 7.79 19.03 -6.86
C SER A 430 6.96 18.30 -7.90
N PHE A 431 7.48 18.26 -9.12
CA PHE A 431 6.84 17.64 -10.28
C PHE A 431 7.91 16.98 -11.15
N GLY A 432 7.66 15.75 -11.59
CA GLY A 432 8.46 15.16 -12.65
C GLY A 432 7.83 13.96 -13.34
N GLU A 433 8.33 13.70 -14.53
CA GLU A 433 7.86 12.67 -15.45
C GLU A 433 9.02 11.79 -15.89
N LEU A 434 8.77 10.48 -15.96
CA LEU A 434 9.65 9.47 -16.55
C LEU A 434 8.89 8.82 -17.70
N GLU A 435 9.35 9.06 -18.92
CA GLU A 435 8.70 8.62 -20.15
C GLU A 435 9.49 7.50 -20.83
N SER A 436 8.78 6.42 -21.19
CA SER A 436 9.35 5.29 -21.90
C SER A 436 9.73 5.64 -23.34
N PRO A 437 10.63 4.88 -23.97
CA PRO A 437 10.70 4.85 -25.43
C PRO A 437 9.39 4.41 -26.06
N SER A 438 9.31 4.52 -27.39
CA SER A 438 8.20 3.98 -28.18
C SER A 438 8.12 2.46 -28.08
N ILE A 439 6.91 1.96 -27.85
CA ILE A 439 6.57 0.54 -27.69
C ILE A 439 5.62 0.16 -28.82
N ASP A 440 5.99 -0.85 -29.61
CA ASP A 440 5.15 -1.40 -30.68
C ASP A 440 4.25 -2.51 -30.12
N LEU A 441 2.96 -2.22 -29.98
CA LEU A 441 1.92 -3.17 -29.58
C LEU A 441 1.10 -3.69 -30.77
N SER A 442 1.54 -3.46 -32.01
CA SER A 442 0.74 -3.73 -33.21
C SER A 442 0.55 -5.21 -33.52
N GLN A 443 1.37 -6.06 -32.93
CA GLN A 443 1.42 -7.51 -33.20
C GLN A 443 0.74 -8.34 -32.11
N TYR A 444 0.39 -7.71 -30.98
CA TYR A 444 -0.17 -8.42 -29.84
C TYR A 444 -1.69 -8.47 -29.90
N SER A 445 -2.27 -9.32 -29.06
CA SER A 445 -3.72 -9.46 -28.92
C SER A 445 -4.13 -9.24 -27.47
N LYS A 446 -5.43 -9.15 -27.21
CA LYS A 446 -5.98 -9.16 -25.85
C LYS A 446 -5.95 -10.59 -25.28
N PRO A 447 -5.77 -10.79 -23.95
CA PRO A 447 -5.59 -9.74 -22.95
C PRO A 447 -4.14 -9.26 -22.84
N LEU A 448 -3.94 -7.96 -22.68
CA LEU A 448 -2.63 -7.31 -22.54
C LEU A 448 -2.63 -6.39 -21.32
N SER A 449 -1.55 -6.39 -20.54
CA SER A 449 -1.44 -5.51 -19.37
C SER A 449 -0.01 -5.06 -19.08
N LEU A 450 0.08 -3.94 -18.36
CA LEU A 450 1.29 -3.37 -17.79
C LEU A 450 1.42 -3.80 -16.33
N SER A 451 2.61 -4.23 -15.94
CA SER A 451 2.96 -4.47 -14.54
C SER A 451 4.36 -3.90 -14.27
N PHE A 452 4.68 -3.58 -13.01
CA PHE A 452 6.00 -3.10 -12.61
C PHE A 452 6.19 -3.31 -11.11
N LYS A 453 7.44 -3.38 -10.67
CA LYS A 453 7.76 -3.30 -9.24
C LYS A 453 7.75 -1.85 -8.78
N THR A 454 7.21 -1.62 -7.59
CA THR A 454 7.07 -0.29 -7.03
C THR A 454 7.30 -0.28 -5.53
N TRP A 455 7.77 0.88 -5.05
CA TRP A 455 7.93 1.23 -3.65
C TRP A 455 7.67 2.73 -3.53
N TRP A 456 6.86 3.19 -2.58
CA TRP A 456 6.62 4.63 -2.43
C TRP A 456 6.20 5.04 -1.02
N GLU A 457 6.50 6.30 -0.70
CA GLU A 457 6.11 7.00 0.52
C GLU A 457 5.79 8.47 0.22
N ILE A 458 4.61 8.92 0.65
CA ILE A 458 4.09 10.28 0.48
C ILE A 458 3.51 10.82 1.80
N GLU A 459 3.04 12.07 1.82
CA GLU A 459 2.38 12.65 2.99
C GLU A 459 1.01 12.00 3.29
N SER A 460 0.58 11.98 4.56
CA SER A 460 -0.77 11.51 4.93
C SER A 460 -1.84 12.61 4.93
N VAL A 461 -1.50 13.85 4.57
CA VAL A 461 -2.49 14.94 4.48
C VAL A 461 -3.12 14.93 3.09
N ASN A 462 -4.39 14.53 3.04
CA ASN A 462 -5.13 14.39 1.80
C ASN A 462 -4.36 13.57 0.73
N PRO A 463 -3.85 12.36 1.03
CA PRO A 463 -3.15 11.54 0.03
C PRO A 463 -4.10 11.01 -1.04
N ASN A 464 -5.39 11.27 -0.88
CA ASN A 464 -6.44 10.76 -1.73
C ASN A 464 -6.30 11.26 -3.17
N GLN A 465 -6.99 10.62 -4.11
CA GLN A 465 -6.85 10.95 -5.54
C GLN A 465 -7.17 12.40 -5.96
N LYS A 466 -7.76 13.25 -5.10
CA LYS A 466 -8.00 14.67 -5.39
C LYS A 466 -7.07 15.60 -4.61
N GLY A 467 -6.22 15.03 -3.76
CA GLY A 467 -5.35 15.77 -2.88
C GLY A 467 -3.96 15.98 -3.46
N PHE A 468 -2.96 15.65 -2.65
CA PHE A 468 -1.55 15.95 -2.90
C PHE A 468 -0.75 14.69 -3.25
N ASP A 469 0.51 14.88 -3.64
CA ASP A 469 1.46 13.79 -3.94
C ASP A 469 0.92 12.75 -4.93
N ILE A 470 0.44 13.26 -6.06
CA ILE A 470 -0.22 12.48 -7.10
C ILE A 470 0.79 11.62 -7.87
N MET A 471 0.52 10.32 -7.91
CA MET A 471 1.26 9.32 -8.68
C MET A 471 0.38 8.78 -9.80
N ASP A 472 0.65 9.23 -11.03
CA ASP A 472 -0.09 8.82 -12.22
C ASP A 472 0.77 7.95 -13.14
N VAL A 473 0.13 6.94 -13.73
CA VAL A 473 0.62 6.27 -14.93
C VAL A 473 -0.19 6.79 -16.10
N LEU A 474 0.48 7.41 -17.06
CA LEU A 474 -0.09 7.95 -18.28
C LEU A 474 0.34 7.11 -19.48
N ILE A 475 -0.47 7.19 -20.54
CA ILE A 475 -0.21 6.49 -21.79
C ILE A 475 -0.51 7.39 -22.99
N SER A 476 0.32 7.27 -24.01
CA SER A 476 0.18 7.90 -25.31
C SER A 476 0.04 6.84 -26.40
N LYS A 477 -0.71 7.17 -27.45
CA LYS A 477 -0.86 6.35 -28.67
C LYS A 477 -0.34 7.04 -29.94
N ASP A 478 0.22 8.24 -29.80
CA ASP A 478 0.58 9.12 -30.91
C ASP A 478 2.04 9.59 -30.82
N GLY A 479 2.90 8.76 -30.22
CA GLY A 479 4.32 9.03 -30.08
C GLY A 479 4.66 10.09 -29.05
N GLY A 480 3.81 10.28 -28.04
CA GLY A 480 4.00 11.22 -26.95
C GLY A 480 3.48 12.63 -27.22
N LYS A 481 2.66 12.84 -28.27
CA LYS A 481 2.05 14.16 -28.52
C LYS A 481 0.91 14.44 -27.56
N THR A 482 0.13 13.42 -27.22
CA THR A 482 -0.94 13.49 -26.23
C THR A 482 -0.84 12.34 -25.23
N TYR A 483 -1.18 12.62 -23.98
CA TYR A 483 -1.18 11.66 -22.88
C TYR A 483 -2.53 11.64 -22.18
N PHE A 484 -2.94 10.45 -21.76
CA PHE A 484 -4.14 10.21 -20.98
C PHE A 484 -3.73 9.51 -19.68
N VAL A 485 -4.39 9.83 -18.57
CA VAL A 485 -4.17 9.11 -17.31
C VAL A 485 -4.76 7.72 -17.47
N LEU A 486 -3.88 6.70 -17.52
CA LEU A 486 -4.29 5.30 -17.57
C LEU A 486 -4.77 4.87 -16.19
N THR A 487 -3.99 5.18 -15.16
CA THR A 487 -4.36 4.94 -13.77
C THR A 487 -3.63 5.88 -12.79
N ARG A 488 -4.15 5.96 -11.57
CA ARG A 488 -3.58 6.72 -10.43
C ARG A 488 -3.31 5.75 -9.29
N LEU A 489 -2.21 5.88 -8.56
CA LEU A 489 -1.87 4.94 -7.48
C LEU A 489 -2.23 5.42 -6.07
N ASN A 490 -2.59 6.70 -5.93
CA ASN A 490 -2.97 7.30 -4.67
C ASN A 490 -4.12 6.55 -3.98
N PRO A 491 -4.14 6.49 -2.64
CA PRO A 491 -5.24 5.89 -1.89
C PRO A 491 -6.58 6.59 -2.15
N LEU A 492 -7.67 5.95 -1.74
CA LEU A 492 -9.01 6.50 -1.90
C LEU A 492 -9.32 7.65 -0.92
N SER A 493 -8.75 7.60 0.28
CA SER A 493 -9.22 8.38 1.41
C SER A 493 -8.14 8.75 2.41
N ASP A 494 -8.45 9.79 3.16
CA ASP A 494 -7.57 10.27 4.22
C ASP A 494 -7.64 9.33 5.42
N PRO A 495 -6.49 9.01 6.03
CA PRO A 495 -6.45 8.21 7.24
C PRO A 495 -7.14 8.94 8.40
N GLN A 496 -7.66 8.17 9.35
CA GLN A 496 -8.29 8.70 10.55
C GLN A 496 -7.32 8.56 11.74
N SER A 497 -6.96 9.67 12.36
CA SER A 497 -5.98 9.72 13.44
C SER A 497 -6.12 10.98 14.31
N SER A 498 -5.63 10.92 15.55
CA SER A 498 -5.36 12.08 16.40
C SER A 498 -3.94 12.64 16.26
N LEU A 499 -3.04 11.98 15.51
CA LEU A 499 -1.71 12.50 15.21
C LEU A 499 -1.78 13.63 14.18
N ALA A 500 -0.79 14.52 14.21
CA ALA A 500 -0.56 15.50 13.17
C ALA A 500 -0.12 14.79 11.88
N LEU A 501 -1.00 14.75 10.88
CA LEU A 501 -0.83 13.96 9.65
C LEU A 501 0.26 14.51 8.71
N ASP A 502 0.66 15.77 8.89
CA ASP A 502 1.71 16.47 8.14
C ASP A 502 3.10 15.86 8.31
N HIS A 503 3.30 15.10 9.37
CA HIS A 503 4.54 14.36 9.62
C HIS A 503 4.40 12.85 9.41
N VAL A 504 3.21 12.33 9.14
CA VAL A 504 2.97 10.88 9.11
C VAL A 504 2.99 10.37 7.66
N PRO A 505 3.76 9.31 7.35
CA PRO A 505 3.82 8.78 5.99
C PRO A 505 2.58 7.98 5.62
N TYR A 506 2.18 8.08 4.35
CA TYR A 506 1.33 7.10 3.69
C TYR A 506 2.17 6.35 2.66
N THR A 507 2.11 5.03 2.66
CA THR A 507 2.95 4.20 1.78
C THR A 507 2.12 3.20 0.98
N ASN A 508 2.77 2.49 0.06
CA ASN A 508 2.15 1.38 -0.66
C ASN A 508 1.75 0.19 0.22
N ALA A 509 2.21 0.15 1.48
CA ALA A 509 1.72 -0.78 2.49
C ALA A 509 0.42 -0.29 3.17
N GLY A 510 0.20 1.03 3.23
CA GLY A 510 -0.94 1.67 3.90
C GLY A 510 -0.53 2.86 4.78
N TYR A 511 -1.49 3.37 5.55
CA TYR A 511 -1.27 4.49 6.48
C TYR A 511 -0.28 4.12 7.61
N TYR A 512 0.72 4.98 7.81
CA TYR A 512 1.77 4.87 8.82
C TYR A 512 2.41 3.48 8.93
N LEU A 513 2.70 2.90 7.77
CA LEU A 513 3.44 1.64 7.62
C LEU A 513 4.69 1.88 6.79
N ALA A 514 5.74 1.11 7.08
CA ALA A 514 6.93 1.05 6.26
C ALA A 514 6.57 0.76 4.79
N PRO A 515 7.13 1.50 3.83
CA PRO A 515 6.95 1.19 2.43
C PRO A 515 7.63 -0.15 2.10
N ILE A 516 6.98 -0.95 1.27
CA ILE A 516 7.41 -2.32 0.95
C ILE A 516 7.66 -2.45 -0.55
N LEU A 517 8.49 -3.40 -0.94
CA LEU A 517 8.60 -3.74 -2.36
C LEU A 517 7.36 -4.53 -2.77
N THR A 518 6.63 -4.04 -3.76
CA THR A 518 5.44 -4.72 -4.29
C THR A 518 5.48 -4.86 -5.80
N GLN A 519 4.88 -5.92 -6.31
CA GLN A 519 4.45 -6.00 -7.70
C GLN A 519 3.14 -5.24 -7.84
N GLN A 520 3.12 -4.23 -8.71
CA GLN A 520 1.89 -3.52 -9.08
C GLN A 520 0.93 -4.50 -9.78
N GLU A 521 -0.33 -4.49 -9.35
CA GLU A 521 -1.37 -5.28 -10.01
C GLU A 521 -1.45 -4.94 -11.51
N PRO A 522 -1.64 -5.94 -12.40
CA PRO A 522 -1.67 -5.71 -13.84
C PRO A 522 -2.69 -4.63 -14.24
N ILE A 523 -2.24 -3.61 -14.95
CA ILE A 523 -3.08 -2.51 -15.47
C ILE A 523 -3.41 -2.84 -16.93
N SER A 524 -4.69 -2.85 -17.30
CA SER A 524 -5.09 -3.23 -18.66
C SER A 524 -4.52 -2.29 -19.72
N LEU A 525 -3.95 -2.86 -20.78
CA LEU A 525 -3.53 -2.16 -22.01
C LEU A 525 -4.37 -2.58 -23.22
N ASP A 526 -5.50 -3.25 -22.99
CA ASP A 526 -6.33 -3.81 -24.06
C ASP A 526 -6.78 -2.78 -25.11
N GLU A 527 -6.97 -1.52 -24.74
CA GLU A 527 -7.34 -0.45 -25.70
C GLU A 527 -6.21 -0.02 -26.64
N TYR A 528 -4.97 -0.39 -26.30
CA TYR A 528 -3.76 0.00 -27.00
C TYR A 528 -3.18 -1.13 -27.87
N VAL A 529 -3.80 -2.31 -27.84
CA VAL A 529 -3.51 -3.40 -28.77
C VAL A 529 -3.66 -2.92 -30.22
N GLY A 530 -2.70 -3.26 -31.08
CA GLY A 530 -2.71 -2.84 -32.48
C GLY A 530 -1.98 -1.52 -32.76
N GLN A 531 -1.58 -0.77 -31.73
CA GLN A 531 -0.89 0.51 -31.87
C GLN A 531 0.63 0.33 -31.99
N LYS A 532 1.29 1.14 -32.83
CA LYS A 532 2.74 1.03 -33.12
C LYS A 532 3.64 1.96 -32.31
N ASP A 533 3.07 3.02 -31.75
CA ASP A 533 3.83 4.11 -31.12
C ASP A 533 3.22 4.47 -29.77
N VAL A 534 3.18 3.45 -28.90
CA VAL A 534 2.69 3.60 -27.53
C VAL A 534 3.83 4.07 -26.64
N ARG A 535 3.55 5.00 -25.73
CA ARG A 535 4.49 5.41 -24.69
C ARG A 535 3.81 5.40 -23.34
N ILE A 536 4.54 4.94 -22.33
CA ILE A 536 4.10 4.95 -20.94
C ILE A 536 4.87 6.05 -20.23
N LYS A 537 4.19 6.78 -19.34
CA LYS A 537 4.79 7.87 -18.59
C LYS A 537 4.39 7.76 -17.13
N PHE A 538 5.37 7.78 -16.22
CA PHE A 538 5.14 7.83 -14.79
C PHE A 538 5.31 9.27 -14.32
N ARG A 539 4.30 9.81 -13.64
CA ARG A 539 4.28 11.21 -13.21
C ARG A 539 4.09 11.29 -11.71
N PHE A 540 4.99 12.00 -11.05
CA PHE A 540 4.81 12.44 -9.68
C PHE A 540 4.49 13.94 -9.66
N ASN A 541 3.50 14.35 -8.87
CA ASN A 541 3.14 15.75 -8.68
C ASN A 541 2.65 16.00 -7.25
N SER A 542 3.47 16.67 -6.44
CA SER A 542 3.10 17.10 -5.09
C SER A 542 1.96 18.11 -5.04
N VAL A 543 1.63 18.77 -6.15
CA VAL A 543 0.60 19.82 -6.29
C VAL A 543 0.96 21.12 -5.57
N ASP A 544 1.56 21.09 -4.38
CA ASP A 544 2.00 22.27 -3.64
C ASP A 544 3.36 22.09 -2.93
N GLN A 545 3.75 23.07 -2.11
CA GLN A 545 5.06 23.15 -1.42
C GLN A 545 5.07 22.49 -0.03
N HIS A 546 3.93 22.04 0.47
CA HIS A 546 3.80 21.70 1.87
C HIS A 546 4.06 20.21 2.09
N TYR A 547 4.72 19.90 3.21
CA TYR A 547 4.95 18.54 3.73
C TYR A 547 5.61 17.55 2.75
N ASN A 548 6.36 18.05 1.76
CA ASN A 548 7.09 17.25 0.77
C ASN A 548 8.35 16.54 1.31
N TYR A 549 8.40 16.20 2.60
CA TYR A 549 9.58 15.69 3.30
C TYR A 549 9.67 14.15 3.32
N PHE A 550 8.97 13.47 2.42
CA PHE A 550 8.87 12.01 2.35
C PHE A 550 9.69 11.43 1.19
N ARG A 551 9.92 10.11 1.21
CA ARG A 551 10.92 9.48 0.34
C ARG A 551 10.56 9.36 -1.13
N GLY A 552 9.31 9.57 -1.54
CA GLY A 552 8.92 9.63 -2.96
C GLY A 552 8.60 8.28 -3.56
N TRP A 553 8.87 8.09 -4.85
CA TRP A 553 8.38 6.93 -5.62
C TRP A 553 9.48 6.25 -6.42
N MET A 554 9.61 4.93 -6.27
CA MET A 554 10.55 4.09 -6.99
C MET A 554 9.85 3.11 -7.92
N LEU A 555 10.46 2.89 -9.09
CA LEU A 555 9.99 2.03 -10.18
C LEU A 555 11.10 1.09 -10.65
N ASP A 556 10.71 -0.13 -10.98
CA ASP A 556 11.60 -1.15 -11.50
C ASP A 556 10.81 -2.23 -12.26
N ASP A 557 11.51 -3.09 -12.99
CA ASP A 557 10.98 -4.33 -13.59
C ASP A 557 9.64 -4.14 -14.33
N ILE A 558 9.60 -3.18 -15.25
CA ILE A 558 8.42 -2.79 -16.01
C ILE A 558 8.18 -3.80 -17.13
N LYS A 559 7.01 -4.43 -17.14
CA LYS A 559 6.64 -5.51 -18.05
C LYS A 559 5.33 -5.22 -18.75
N ILE A 560 5.26 -5.61 -20.02
CA ILE A 560 4.00 -5.79 -20.74
C ILE A 560 3.80 -7.28 -20.96
N GLU A 561 2.67 -7.79 -20.49
CA GLU A 561 2.42 -9.22 -20.39
C GLU A 561 1.08 -9.59 -21.04
N GLN A 562 1.03 -10.79 -21.63
CA GLN A 562 -0.20 -11.38 -22.19
C GLN A 562 -1.11 -11.91 -21.06
N THR A 563 -1.63 -11.01 -20.24
CA THR A 563 -2.54 -11.32 -19.13
C THR A 563 -3.57 -10.22 -18.94
N ALA A 564 -4.69 -10.55 -18.30
CA ALA A 564 -5.76 -9.61 -18.03
C ALA A 564 -5.33 -8.56 -17.00
N GLY A 565 -5.69 -7.29 -17.26
CA GLY A 565 -5.62 -6.25 -16.27
C GLY A 565 -6.61 -6.50 -15.12
N THR A 566 -6.14 -6.30 -13.90
CA THR A 566 -6.95 -6.40 -12.66
C THR A 566 -6.97 -5.09 -11.88
N PHE A 567 -6.00 -4.21 -12.09
CA PHE A 567 -5.98 -2.88 -11.50
C PHE A 567 -7.00 -1.96 -12.18
N PRO A 568 -7.73 -1.13 -11.42
CA PRO A 568 -8.69 -0.20 -11.99
C PRO A 568 -8.07 0.80 -12.96
N LEU A 569 -8.77 1.06 -14.07
CA LEU A 569 -8.46 2.18 -14.94
C LEU A 569 -9.03 3.48 -14.35
N PHE A 570 -8.37 4.60 -14.62
CA PHE A 570 -8.79 5.90 -14.11
C PHE A 570 -10.23 6.26 -14.53
N GLU A 571 -10.63 5.89 -15.73
CA GLU A 571 -11.99 6.13 -16.22
C GLU A 571 -13.07 5.36 -15.46
N ASP A 572 -12.80 4.12 -15.04
CA ASP A 572 -13.75 3.31 -14.27
C ASP A 572 -13.97 3.90 -12.89
N TYR A 573 -12.91 4.44 -12.30
CA TYR A 573 -13.01 5.22 -11.08
C TYR A 573 -13.90 6.46 -11.26
N LEU A 574 -13.73 7.23 -12.34
CA LEU A 574 -14.56 8.41 -12.60
C LEU A 574 -16.04 8.06 -12.72
N LYS A 575 -16.38 6.93 -13.36
CA LYS A 575 -17.75 6.42 -13.46
C LYS A 575 -18.34 6.14 -12.07
N VAL A 576 -17.59 5.48 -11.19
CA VAL A 576 -18.01 5.18 -9.81
C VAL A 576 -18.28 6.44 -8.99
N GLN A 577 -17.45 7.48 -9.15
CA GLN A 577 -17.68 8.76 -8.45
C GLN A 577 -18.95 9.46 -8.93
N THR A 578 -19.25 9.39 -10.23
CA THR A 578 -20.44 10.01 -10.80
C THR A 578 -21.73 9.28 -10.44
N ASP A 579 -21.73 7.96 -10.28
CA ASP A 579 -22.95 7.22 -9.89
C ASP A 579 -23.41 7.55 -8.45
N ASN A 580 -22.50 8.00 -7.59
CA ASN A 580 -22.83 8.48 -6.24
C ASN A 580 -23.35 9.92 -6.19
N SER A 581 -23.37 10.62 -7.34
CA SER A 581 -23.83 12.00 -7.44
C SER A 581 -24.69 12.15 -8.70
N VAL A 582 -26.01 12.27 -8.55
CA VAL A 582 -26.96 12.41 -9.66
C VAL A 582 -26.53 13.52 -10.63
N PHE A 583 -25.79 13.18 -11.68
CA PHE A 583 -25.39 14.11 -12.72
C PHE A 583 -25.59 13.46 -14.10
N SER A 584 -26.14 14.25 -15.02
CA SER A 584 -26.53 13.78 -16.36
C SER A 584 -25.33 13.42 -17.23
N ALA A 585 -25.55 12.63 -18.28
CA ALA A 585 -24.54 12.24 -19.27
C ALA A 585 -23.76 13.43 -19.91
N VAL A 586 -24.33 14.64 -19.87
CA VAL A 586 -23.67 15.88 -20.33
C VAL A 586 -22.55 16.32 -19.38
N SER A 587 -22.68 16.04 -18.08
CA SER A 587 -21.63 16.29 -17.08
C SER A 587 -20.46 15.33 -17.23
N LEU A 588 -20.72 14.06 -17.55
CA LEU A 588 -19.72 13.03 -17.80
C LEU A 588 -18.91 13.37 -19.05
N ALA A 589 -19.58 13.78 -20.13
CA ALA A 589 -18.90 14.26 -21.33
C ALA A 589 -18.05 15.51 -21.04
N LYS A 590 -18.51 16.44 -20.19
CA LYS A 590 -17.74 17.63 -19.80
C LYS A 590 -16.57 17.32 -18.86
N SER A 591 -16.72 16.43 -17.88
CA SER A 591 -15.63 16.04 -16.97
C SER A 591 -14.58 15.24 -17.70
N VAL A 592 -14.99 14.32 -18.59
CA VAL A 592 -14.07 13.60 -19.48
C VAL A 592 -13.39 14.57 -20.44
N LEU A 593 -14.11 15.45 -21.16
CA LEU A 593 -13.46 16.44 -22.06
C LEU A 593 -12.52 17.41 -21.31
N GLN A 594 -12.87 17.87 -20.11
CA GLN A 594 -12.03 18.79 -19.33
C GLN A 594 -10.80 18.11 -18.72
N VAL A 595 -10.80 16.79 -18.56
CA VAL A 595 -9.59 16.02 -18.20
C VAL A 595 -8.73 15.72 -19.44
N THR A 596 -9.33 15.73 -20.63
CA THR A 596 -8.66 15.36 -21.88
C THR A 596 -8.07 16.56 -22.64
N LEU A 597 -8.50 17.79 -22.35
CA LEU A 597 -8.07 19.02 -23.02
C LEU A 597 -7.47 19.99 -22.00
N GLY A 598 -6.14 20.07 -21.94
CA GLY A 598 -5.34 21.23 -21.48
C GLY A 598 -5.67 21.90 -20.14
N ASP A 599 -4.82 21.67 -19.14
CA ASP A 599 -4.25 22.61 -18.15
C ASP A 599 -5.09 23.65 -17.36
N GLU A 600 -6.40 23.82 -17.51
CA GLU A 600 -7.15 24.89 -16.81
C GLU A 600 -8.10 24.42 -15.70
N ARG A 601 -7.69 23.44 -14.88
CA ARG A 601 -8.48 23.00 -13.70
C ARG A 601 -7.70 22.90 -12.38
N TRP A 602 -6.59 23.63 -12.27
CA TRP A 602 -5.81 23.73 -11.03
C TRP A 602 -6.45 24.65 -9.95
N ASP A 603 -7.54 25.36 -10.25
CA ASP A 603 -8.11 26.40 -9.35
C ASP A 603 -9.11 25.91 -8.28
N SER A 604 -9.14 24.61 -7.99
CA SER A 604 -9.59 24.20 -6.66
C SER A 604 -8.63 23.17 -6.10
N VAL A 605 -7.38 23.59 -5.91
CA VAL A 605 -6.49 22.96 -4.91
C VAL A 605 -7.34 22.74 -3.66
N PRO A 606 -7.41 21.52 -3.10
CA PRO A 606 -8.02 21.34 -1.80
C PRO A 606 -7.42 22.37 -0.85
N SER A 607 -8.24 23.24 -0.28
CA SER A 607 -7.74 24.19 0.71
C SER A 607 -7.22 23.38 1.90
N ARG A 608 -5.93 23.52 2.22
CA ARG A 608 -5.38 23.01 3.47
C ARG A 608 -6.00 23.74 4.65
#